data_AF-A0A656CW11-F1
#
_entry.id   AF-A0A656CW11-F1
#
_cell.length_a   1.000
_cell.length_b   1.000
_cell.length_c   1.000
_cell.angle_alpha   90.00
_cell.angle_beta   90.00
_cell.angle_gamma   90.00
#
_symmetry.space_group_name_H-M   'P 1'
#
loop_
_entity.id
_entity.type
_entity.pdbx_description
1 polymer ?
#
loop_
_entity_poly.entity_id
_entity_poly.type
_entity_poly.pdbx_seq_one_letter_code
_entity_poly.pdbx_strand_id
1 'polypeptide(L)'
;MSFIRRNWTPEEADKWTREDIIAIVISPFAYAFLMIGVALSLFLFIWGFVFLLIGIILTGIMHWIIDPKLKAISNEYEKKQREYIENLEKIVSWRE
;
A
#
# COMPACT_ATOMS: atom_id res chain seq x y z
N MET A 1 6.84 14.91 17.19
CA MET A 1 7.55 13.73 16.67
C MET A 1 6.60 12.92 15.80
N SER A 2 6.48 13.25 14.52
CA SER A 2 5.69 12.48 13.56
C SER A 2 6.64 11.57 12.79
N PHE A 3 6.75 10.30 13.20
CA PHE A 3 7.62 9.31 12.58
C PHE A 3 7.14 8.84 11.19
N ILE A 4 5.95 9.28 10.77
CA ILE A 4 5.35 8.93 9.48
C ILE A 4 5.01 10.24 8.76
N ARG A 5 5.57 10.43 7.57
CA ARG A 5 5.15 11.53 6.68
C ARG A 5 3.80 11.17 6.06
N ARG A 6 2.79 12.01 6.29
CA ARG A 6 1.45 11.83 5.71
C ARG A 6 1.20 12.68 4.47
N ASN A 7 1.95 13.77 4.31
CA ASN A 7 1.89 14.60 3.12
C ASN A 7 3.07 14.22 2.23
N TRP A 8 2.76 13.64 1.08
CA TRP A 8 3.74 13.29 0.04
C TRP A 8 3.51 14.16 -1.17
N THR A 9 4.58 14.75 -1.71
CA THR A 9 4.55 15.24 -3.08
C THR A 9 4.72 14.06 -4.03
N PRO A 10 4.12 14.08 -5.24
CA PRO A 10 4.17 12.93 -6.13
C PRO A 10 5.61 12.52 -6.51
N GLU A 11 6.49 13.52 -6.71
CA GLU A 11 7.93 13.31 -7.00
C GLU A 11 8.71 12.69 -5.83
N GLU A 12 8.30 12.95 -4.58
CA GLU A 12 8.90 12.31 -3.40
C GLU A 12 8.32 10.92 -3.16
N ALA A 13 7.05 10.71 -3.53
CA ALA A 13 6.38 9.41 -3.42
C ALA A 13 6.95 8.40 -4.43
N ASP A 14 7.40 8.82 -5.61
CA ASP A 14 8.03 7.91 -6.56
C ASP A 14 9.39 7.36 -6.07
N LYS A 15 10.05 8.07 -5.13
CA LYS A 15 11.35 7.66 -4.59
C LYS A 15 11.20 6.57 -3.53
N TRP A 16 12.24 5.73 -3.43
CA TRP A 16 12.37 4.74 -2.36
C TRP A 16 12.56 5.44 -1.01
N THR A 17 11.60 5.23 -0.12
CA THR A 17 11.51 5.88 1.19
C THR A 17 11.72 4.87 2.31
N ARG A 18 11.97 5.37 3.54
CA ARG A 18 12.22 4.49 4.69
C ARG A 18 10.97 3.66 5.03
N GLU A 19 9.80 4.22 4.77
CA GLU A 19 8.49 3.62 4.91
C GLU A 19 8.34 2.37 4.03
N ASP A 20 8.88 2.37 2.80
CA ASP A 20 8.85 1.17 1.93
C ASP A 20 9.80 0.08 2.43
N ILE A 21 10.96 0.45 2.97
CA ILE A 21 11.90 -0.52 3.56
C ILE A 21 11.24 -1.22 4.76
N ILE A 22 10.54 -0.45 5.60
CA ILE A 22 9.78 -1.00 6.72
C ILE A 22 8.69 -1.95 6.21
N ALA A 23 7.96 -1.58 5.16
CA ALA A 23 6.95 -2.46 4.55
C ALA A 23 7.57 -3.76 3.98
N ILE A 24 8.71 -3.66 3.31
CA ILE A 24 9.43 -4.82 2.74
C ILE A 24 9.89 -5.76 3.83
N VAL A 25 10.38 -5.25 4.96
CA VAL A 25 10.80 -6.08 6.08
C VAL A 25 9.60 -6.65 6.84
N ILE A 26 8.52 -5.88 7.03
CA ILE A 26 7.33 -6.32 7.78
C ILE A 26 6.51 -7.33 6.98
N SER A 27 6.47 -7.24 5.64
CA SER A 27 5.59 -8.07 4.82
C SER A 27 5.83 -9.59 4.95
N PRO A 28 7.06 -10.14 4.95
CA PRO A 28 7.28 -11.57 5.17
C PRO A 28 6.81 -12.02 6.55
N PHE A 29 6.98 -11.19 7.58
CA PHE A 29 6.49 -11.52 8.93
C PHE A 29 4.97 -11.50 8.99
N ALA A 30 4.31 -10.52 8.38
CA ALA A 30 2.86 -10.47 8.30
C ALA A 30 2.31 -11.71 7.59
N TYR A 31 2.89 -12.10 6.45
CA TYR A 31 2.49 -13.32 5.73
C TYR A 31 2.76 -14.59 6.54
N ALA A 32 3.91 -14.70 7.19
CA ALA A 32 4.25 -15.85 8.02
C ALA A 32 3.30 -15.99 9.21
N PHE A 33 3.02 -14.90 9.94
CA PHE A 33 2.13 -14.93 11.10
C PHE A 33 0.67 -15.17 10.72
N LEU A 34 0.19 -14.63 9.59
CA LEU A 34 -1.14 -14.96 9.08
C LEU A 34 -1.24 -16.43 8.68
N MET A 35 -0.25 -16.94 7.94
CA MET A 35 -0.25 -18.36 7.51
C MET A 35 -0.20 -19.32 8.70
N ILE A 36 0.76 -19.12 9.62
CA ILE A 36 0.92 -19.95 10.81
C ILE A 36 -0.29 -19.80 11.74
N GLY A 37 -0.76 -18.58 11.93
CA GLY A 37 -1.91 -18.27 12.78
C GLY A 37 -3.19 -18.93 12.27
N VAL A 38 -3.47 -18.86 10.97
CA VAL A 38 -4.62 -19.54 10.36
C VAL A 38 -4.49 -21.05 10.50
N ALA A 39 -3.34 -21.62 10.14
CA ALA A 39 -3.11 -23.06 10.25
C ALA A 39 -3.34 -23.58 11.67
N LEU A 40 -2.74 -22.93 12.69
CA LEU A 40 -2.88 -23.32 14.10
C LEU A 40 -4.30 -23.08 14.64
N SER A 41 -4.99 -22.03 14.18
CA SER A 41 -6.37 -21.75 14.58
C SER A 41 -7.33 -22.83 14.09
N LEU A 42 -7.09 -23.40 12.90
CA LEU A 42 -7.86 -24.54 12.38
C LEU A 42 -7.70 -25.80 13.25
N PHE A 43 -6.56 -25.96 13.91
CA PHE A 43 -6.33 -27.02 14.91
C PHE A 43 -6.85 -26.66 16.32
N LEU A 44 -7.60 -25.56 16.48
CA LEU A 44 -8.14 -25.06 17.76
C LEU A 44 -7.06 -24.77 18.81
N PHE A 45 -5.82 -24.51 18.38
CA PHE A 45 -4.73 -24.20 19.29
C PHE A 45 -4.78 -22.71 19.67
N ILE A 46 -4.79 -22.40 20.97
CA ILE A 46 -4.95 -21.02 21.47
C ILE A 46 -3.89 -20.05 20.92
N TRP A 47 -2.65 -20.55 20.72
CA TRP A 47 -1.56 -19.77 20.15
C TRP A 47 -1.79 -19.42 18.67
N GLY A 48 -2.59 -20.21 17.95
CA GLY A 48 -2.97 -19.88 16.58
C GLY A 48 -3.72 -18.56 16.49
N PHE A 49 -4.67 -18.34 17.40
CA PHE A 49 -5.42 -17.08 17.47
C PHE A 49 -4.51 -15.90 17.83
N VAL A 50 -3.50 -16.12 18.69
CA VAL A 50 -2.50 -15.08 19.03
C VAL A 50 -1.67 -14.68 17.81
N PHE A 51 -1.12 -15.65 17.07
CA PHE A 51 -0.36 -15.36 15.85
C PHE A 51 -1.21 -14.73 14.76
N LEU A 52 -2.47 -15.15 14.64
CA LEU A 52 -3.42 -14.58 13.69
C LEU A 52 -3.71 -13.11 14.03
N LEU A 53 -3.93 -12.78 15.30
CA LEU A 53 -4.14 -11.40 15.75
C LEU A 53 -2.92 -10.52 15.46
N ILE A 54 -1.71 -11.02 15.76
CA ILE A 54 -0.45 -10.31 15.47
C ILE A 54 -0.30 -10.07 13.96
N GLY A 55 -0.59 -11.07 13.13
CA GLY A 55 -0.56 -10.97 11.68
C GLY A 55 -1.51 -9.88 11.17
N ILE A 56 -2.75 -9.85 11.65
CA ILE A 56 -3.74 -8.82 11.29
C ILE A 56 -3.24 -7.42 11.68
N ILE A 57 -2.69 -7.25 12.88
CA ILE A 57 -2.17 -5.96 13.34
C ILE A 57 -1.02 -5.50 12.45
N LEU A 58 -0.08 -6.38 12.11
CA LEU A 58 1.05 -6.06 11.23
C LEU A 58 0.58 -5.65 9.84
N THR A 59 -0.39 -6.35 9.26
CA THR A 59 -0.99 -5.98 7.97
C THR A 59 -1.68 -4.62 8.04
N GLY A 60 -2.42 -4.33 9.12
CA GLY A 60 -3.06 -3.03 9.33
C GLY A 60 -2.06 -1.88 9.44
N ILE A 61 -0.99 -2.07 10.23
CA ILE A 61 0.09 -1.08 10.36
C ILE A 61 0.77 -0.84 9.01
N MET A 62 1.08 -1.90 8.26
CA MET A 62 1.67 -1.79 6.93
C MET A 62 0.76 -0.99 5.98
N HIS A 63 -0.55 -1.29 5.96
CA HIS A 63 -1.49 -0.57 5.11
C HIS A 63 -1.57 0.91 5.49
N TRP A 64 -1.57 1.22 6.79
CA TRP A 64 -1.59 2.59 7.28
C TRP A 64 -0.35 3.41 6.91
N ILE A 65 0.81 2.76 6.82
CA ILE A 65 2.08 3.39 6.41
C ILE A 65 2.10 3.64 4.89
N ILE A 66 1.62 2.69 4.08
CA ILE A 66 1.75 2.74 2.61
C ILE A 66 0.61 3.55 1.95
N ASP A 67 -0.61 3.49 2.47
CA ASP A 67 -1.80 4.15 1.90
C ASP A 67 -1.62 5.65 1.57
N PRO A 68 -1.05 6.51 2.43
CA PRO A 68 -0.88 7.93 2.09
C PRO A 68 0.06 8.15 0.90
N LYS A 69 1.05 7.26 0.72
CA LYS A 69 2.00 7.31 -0.38
C LYS A 69 1.38 6.87 -1.70
N LEU A 70 0.64 5.76 -1.68
CA LEU A 70 -0.08 5.26 -2.85
C LEU A 70 -1.13 6.25 -3.34
N LYS A 71 -1.87 6.92 -2.44
CA LYS A 71 -2.85 7.94 -2.81
C LYS A 71 -2.22 9.16 -3.49
N ALA A 72 -1.05 9.61 -3.02
CA ALA A 72 -0.34 10.72 -3.64
C ALA A 72 0.09 10.40 -5.08
N ILE A 73 0.59 9.18 -5.31
CA ILE A 73 0.97 8.69 -6.64
C ILE A 73 -0.26 8.54 -7.53
N SER A 74 -1.33 7.91 -7.02
CA SER A 74 -2.56 7.65 -7.77
C SER A 74 -3.17 8.94 -8.31
N ASN A 75 -3.22 10.01 -7.49
CA ASN A 75 -3.75 11.30 -7.91
C ASN A 75 -2.97 11.92 -9.08
N GLU A 76 -1.65 11.75 -9.12
CA GLU A 76 -0.84 12.25 -10.24
C GLU A 76 -1.08 11.44 -11.51
N TYR A 77 -1.16 10.11 -11.39
CA TYR A 77 -1.50 9.24 -12.52
C TYR A 77 -2.88 9.55 -13.10
N GLU A 78 -3.89 9.74 -12.25
CA GLU A 78 -5.23 10.14 -12.69
C GLU A 78 -5.23 11.47 -13.44
N LYS A 79 -4.41 12.44 -12.99
CA LYS A 79 -4.27 13.73 -13.68
C LYS A 79 -3.65 13.56 -15.07
N LYS A 80 -2.55 12.81 -15.18
CA LYS A 80 -1.89 12.51 -16.46
C LYS A 80 -2.82 11.73 -17.40
N GLN A 81 -3.59 10.78 -16.86
CA GLN A 81 -4.54 10.01 -17.64
C GLN A 81 -5.66 10.89 -18.20
N ARG A 82 -6.21 11.80 -17.39
CA ARG A 82 -7.23 12.77 -17.86
C ARG A 82 -6.69 13.66 -18.97
N GLU A 83 -5.49 14.22 -18.79
CA GLU A 83 -4.85 15.08 -19.79
C GLU A 83 -4.58 14.33 -21.10
N TYR A 84 -4.19 13.06 -21.02
CA TYR A 84 -4.00 12.22 -22.20
C TYR A 84 -5.31 11.99 -22.98
N ILE A 85 -6.42 11.75 -22.28
CA ILE A 85 -7.75 11.60 -22.89
C ILE A 85 -8.19 12.90 -23.57
N GLU A 86 -8.05 14.05 -22.91
CA GLU A 86 -8.38 15.35 -23.53
C GLU A 86 -7.56 15.63 -24.79
N ASN A 87 -6.27 15.28 -24.80
CA ASN A 87 -5.42 15.44 -25.97
C ASN A 87 -5.81 14.48 -27.10
N LEU A 88 -6.17 13.24 -26.77
CA LEU A 88 -6.68 12.27 -27.75
C LEU A 88 -7.99 12.76 -28.37
N GLU A 89 -8.94 13.25 -27.58
CA GLU A 89 -10.20 13.79 -28.08
C GLU A 89 -9.97 14.93 -29.08
N LYS A 90 -9.07 15.87 -28.76
CA LYS A 90 -8.69 16.93 -29.70
C LYS A 90 -8.13 16.35 -31.00
N ILE A 91 -7.18 15.41 -30.92
CA ILE A 91 -6.56 14.80 -32.12
C ILE A 91 -7.58 14.07 -32.99
N VAL A 92 -8.55 13.39 -32.38
CA VAL A 92 -9.62 12.67 -33.07
C VAL A 92 -10.61 13.65 -33.70
N SER A 93 -11.01 14.71 -33.00
CA SER A 93 -11.95 15.71 -33.50
C SER A 93 -11.43 16.52 -34.69
N TRP A 94 -10.10 16.64 -34.85
CA TRP A 94 -9.49 17.25 -36.04
C TRP A 94 -9.38 16.30 -37.24
N ARG A 95 -9.69 15.01 -37.05
CA ARG A 95 -9.54 13.95 -38.04
C ARG A 95 -10.89 13.55 -38.68
N GLU A 96 -12.00 13.90 -38.03
CA GLU A 96 -13.37 13.91 -38.59
C GLU A 96 -13.67 15.27 -39.25
#